data_AF-A0A1I2JDF6-F1
#
_entry.id   AF-A0A1I2JDF6-F1
#
_cell.length_a   1.000
_cell.length_b   1.000
_cell.length_c   1.000
_cell.angle_alpha   90.00
_cell.angle_beta   90.00
_cell.angle_gamma   90.00
#
_symmetry.space_group_name_H-M   'P 1'
#
loop_
_entity.id
_entity.type
_entity.pdbx_description
1 polymer ?
#
loop_
_entity_poly.entity_id
_entity_poly.type
_entity_poly.pdbx_seq_one_letter_code
_entity_poly.pdbx_strand_id
1 'polypeptide(L)'
;MAVAVWRTGAAGRALGPVAAGAAVPVVLLLAACSPGTASVCDRSEPTAPSRVEGAPLAMEVPPHADDSAAPPGEGSKVVLPPDTDEVMRDLVHRTAAQSASGEVRPGTCEADGSIGAQTVERCTVIRSGLDLVWRVYSTSLGDGLSQYDAVVVSGTLTADAVYEAARQRADKGPARCDRLPKTVRVEDAGKPTRYQCQWTRASCVSDAGGWRFRWENGYVTLSGSGGVDFVGGDDE
;
A
#
# COMPACT_ATOMS: atom_id res chain seq x y z
N MET A 1 45.49 -2.20 45.99
CA MET A 1 44.42 -3.06 46.54
C MET A 1 43.71 -3.69 45.35
N ALA A 2 43.51 -5.00 45.21
CA ALA A 2 44.03 -6.17 45.89
C ALA A 2 44.03 -7.30 44.85
N VAL A 3 45.09 -8.12 44.88
CA VAL A 3 45.27 -9.34 44.11
C VAL A 3 44.40 -10.43 44.73
N ALA A 4 43.76 -11.28 43.93
CA ALA A 4 43.23 -12.56 44.39
C ALA A 4 43.62 -13.67 43.42
N VAL A 5 44.78 -14.24 43.72
CA VAL A 5 45.23 -15.58 43.31
C VAL A 5 44.47 -16.60 44.14
N TRP A 6 43.96 -17.67 43.52
CA TRP A 6 43.76 -18.94 44.21
C TRP A 6 44.33 -20.07 43.37
N ARG A 7 45.20 -20.85 44.01
CA ARG A 7 45.90 -22.04 43.52
C ARG A 7 45.84 -23.09 44.63
N THR A 8 46.07 -24.34 44.22
CA THR A 8 46.31 -25.58 44.98
C THR A 8 45.05 -26.45 45.21
N GLY A 9 45.06 -27.76 44.94
CA GLY A 9 46.10 -28.64 44.39
C GLY A 9 45.77 -30.14 44.56
N ALA A 10 46.61 -30.97 43.93
CA ALA A 10 46.91 -32.41 44.19
C ALA A 10 45.79 -33.46 43.95
N ALA A 11 46.04 -34.68 43.46
CA ALA A 11 47.23 -35.41 43.01
C ALA A 11 46.77 -36.78 42.42
N GLY A 12 47.60 -37.44 41.59
CA GLY A 12 47.54 -38.91 41.47
C GLY A 12 48.00 -39.57 40.16
N ARG A 13 49.30 -39.93 40.08
CA ARG A 13 49.95 -41.12 39.45
C ARG A 13 49.63 -41.47 37.97
N ALA A 14 50.56 -41.34 37.01
CA ALA A 14 51.76 -42.15 36.72
C ALA A 14 51.50 -43.52 36.05
N LEU A 15 51.95 -43.69 34.79
CA LEU A 15 52.63 -44.87 34.22
C LEU A 15 52.88 -44.73 32.70
N GLY A 16 54.17 -44.72 32.31
CA GLY A 16 54.74 -45.55 31.23
C GLY A 16 54.50 -45.23 29.73
N PRO A 17 55.38 -45.71 28.83
CA PRO A 17 55.77 -44.97 27.62
C PRO A 17 55.54 -45.69 26.27
N VAL A 18 55.91 -44.99 25.19
CA VAL A 18 56.31 -45.46 23.84
C VAL A 18 55.19 -45.78 22.85
N ALA A 19 55.07 -44.97 21.79
CA ALA A 19 55.49 -45.35 20.44
C ALA A 19 55.26 -44.21 19.44
N ALA A 20 56.32 -43.88 18.72
CA ALA A 20 56.34 -42.91 17.65
C ALA A 20 55.45 -43.36 16.48
N GLY A 21 54.44 -42.55 16.15
CA GLY A 21 53.70 -42.62 14.91
C GLY A 21 53.88 -41.30 14.18
N ALA A 22 54.53 -41.33 13.02
CA ALA A 22 54.71 -40.18 12.15
C ALA A 22 53.32 -39.61 11.76
N ALA A 23 52.98 -38.44 12.29
CA ALA A 23 51.82 -37.69 11.86
C ALA A 23 52.22 -36.86 10.63
N VAL A 24 51.76 -37.32 9.46
CA VAL A 24 51.65 -36.49 8.26
C VAL A 24 50.86 -35.23 8.64
N PRO A 25 51.37 -34.00 8.40
CA PRO A 25 50.53 -32.82 8.54
C PRO A 25 49.49 -32.87 7.43
N VAL A 26 48.31 -33.40 7.75
CA VAL A 26 47.10 -33.11 7.00
C VAL A 26 46.86 -31.63 7.21
N VAL A 27 47.31 -30.82 6.25
CA VAL A 27 46.85 -29.44 6.09
C VAL A 27 45.36 -29.55 5.79
N LEU A 28 44.55 -29.53 6.85
CA LEU A 28 43.14 -29.24 6.78
C LEU A 28 43.03 -27.81 6.26
N LEU A 29 42.95 -27.69 4.93
CA LEU A 29 42.28 -26.58 4.27
C LEU A 29 40.84 -26.59 4.78
N LEU A 30 40.62 -25.93 5.92
CA LEU A 30 39.31 -25.41 6.27
C LEU A 30 39.00 -24.39 5.19
N ALA A 31 38.41 -24.87 4.10
CA ALA A 31 37.55 -24.05 3.27
C ALA A 31 36.53 -23.47 4.24
N ALA A 32 36.75 -22.22 4.64
CA ALA A 32 35.76 -21.40 5.27
C ALA A 32 34.62 -21.28 4.25
N CYS A 33 33.69 -22.23 4.29
CA CYS A 33 32.32 -21.94 3.97
C CYS A 33 31.91 -20.93 5.03
N SER A 34 32.19 -19.65 4.75
CA SER A 34 31.46 -18.56 5.39
C SER A 34 30.00 -18.99 5.28
N PRO A 35 29.28 -19.24 6.39
CA PRO A 35 27.85 -19.37 6.30
C PRO A 35 27.42 -18.07 5.65
N GLY A 36 27.00 -18.15 4.39
CA GLY A 36 26.40 -17.01 3.72
C GLY A 36 25.37 -16.52 4.71
N THR A 37 25.51 -15.28 5.16
CA THR A 37 24.46 -14.58 5.87
C THR A 37 23.29 -14.56 4.90
N ALA A 38 22.48 -15.62 4.91
CA ALA A 38 21.16 -15.60 4.33
C ALA A 38 20.53 -14.38 4.99
N SER A 39 20.31 -13.33 4.20
CA SER A 39 19.55 -12.19 4.65
C SER A 39 18.28 -12.78 5.23
N VAL A 40 18.09 -12.62 6.54
CA VAL A 40 17.06 -13.29 7.33
C VAL A 40 15.65 -13.07 6.75
N CYS A 41 15.50 -11.99 6.00
CA CYS A 41 14.45 -11.83 5.01
C CYS A 41 15.16 -11.66 3.66
N ASP A 42 15.11 -12.69 2.82
CA ASP A 42 15.50 -12.54 1.42
C ASP A 42 14.56 -11.51 0.76
N ARG A 43 15.05 -10.80 -0.26
CA ARG A 43 14.25 -9.80 -1.00
C ARG A 43 13.09 -10.43 -1.79
N SER A 44 12.96 -11.76 -1.74
CA SER A 44 11.83 -12.50 -2.25
C SER A 44 10.60 -12.28 -1.34
N GLU A 45 9.46 -12.02 -1.96
CA GLU A 45 8.24 -11.60 -1.27
C GLU A 45 7.87 -12.52 -0.09
N PRO A 46 7.30 -11.96 1.01
CA PRO A 46 6.80 -12.75 2.13
C PRO A 46 5.87 -13.89 1.67
N THR A 47 6.01 -15.08 2.22
CA THR A 47 5.02 -16.16 2.00
C THR A 47 3.76 -15.90 2.83
N ALA A 48 2.61 -16.47 2.46
CA ALA A 48 1.36 -16.23 3.19
C ALA A 48 1.48 -16.53 4.70
N PRO A 49 0.89 -15.69 5.59
CA PRO A 49 1.06 -15.81 7.04
C PRO A 49 0.41 -17.07 7.62
N SER A 50 1.14 -17.77 8.49
CA SER A 50 0.56 -18.80 9.36
C SER A 50 -0.07 -18.23 10.64
N ARG A 51 0.34 -17.02 11.04
CA ARG A 51 -0.22 -16.24 12.15
C ARG A 51 -0.14 -14.75 11.82
N VAL A 52 -1.19 -14.00 12.17
CA VAL A 52 -1.24 -12.53 12.09
C VAL A 52 -1.53 -11.97 13.47
N GLU A 53 -0.77 -10.95 13.89
CA GLU A 53 -0.93 -10.25 15.16
C GLU A 53 -2.14 -9.29 15.11
N GLY A 54 -2.88 -9.21 16.23
CA GLY A 54 -4.09 -8.38 16.37
C GLY A 54 -5.41 -9.15 16.14
N ALA A 55 -6.52 -8.57 16.58
CA ALA A 55 -7.85 -9.13 16.36
C ALA A 55 -8.36 -8.74 14.97
N PRO A 56 -8.89 -9.69 14.18
CA PRO A 56 -9.45 -9.38 12.87
C PRO A 56 -10.77 -8.60 13.02
N LEU A 57 -11.03 -7.66 12.12
CA LEU A 57 -12.35 -7.03 11.99
C LEU A 57 -13.40 -8.08 11.60
N ALA A 58 -14.64 -7.88 12.09
CA ALA A 58 -15.79 -8.68 11.69
C ALA A 58 -16.09 -8.44 10.20
N MET A 59 -16.24 -9.51 9.43
CA MET A 59 -16.55 -9.46 7.99
C MET A 59 -18.03 -9.80 7.81
N GLU A 60 -18.79 -8.96 7.10
CA GLU A 60 -20.19 -9.26 6.76
C GLU A 60 -20.41 -9.69 5.30
N VAL A 61 -19.44 -9.51 4.40
CA VAL A 61 -19.53 -9.99 3.01
C VAL A 61 -18.13 -10.33 2.48
N PRO A 62 -17.86 -11.57 2.00
CA PRO A 62 -16.60 -11.89 1.35
C PRO A 62 -16.52 -11.25 -0.05
N PRO A 63 -15.35 -10.76 -0.48
CA PRO A 63 -15.19 -10.15 -1.80
C PRO A 63 -15.40 -11.18 -2.93
N HIS A 64 -15.97 -10.71 -4.05
CA HIS A 64 -15.93 -11.46 -5.30
C HIS A 64 -14.48 -11.50 -5.83
N ALA A 65 -14.03 -12.68 -6.24
CA ALA A 65 -12.67 -12.88 -6.72
C ALA A 65 -12.53 -12.36 -8.15
N ASP A 66 -11.76 -11.29 -8.32
CA ASP A 66 -10.98 -11.06 -9.54
C ASP A 66 -9.74 -10.22 -9.20
N ASP A 67 -8.69 -10.43 -9.99
CA ASP A 67 -7.34 -9.88 -9.81
C ASP A 67 -7.07 -8.73 -10.78
N SER A 68 -6.47 -7.64 -10.29
CA SER A 68 -5.54 -6.77 -11.03
C SER A 68 -5.02 -5.64 -10.13
N ALA A 69 -3.77 -5.23 -10.35
CA ALA A 69 -3.07 -4.15 -9.64
C ALA A 69 -2.69 -3.01 -10.61
N ALA A 70 -2.70 -1.75 -10.14
CA ALA A 70 -2.28 -0.57 -10.92
C ALA A 70 -1.29 0.33 -10.16
N PRO A 71 -0.46 1.11 -10.89
CA PRO A 71 0.52 2.05 -10.35
C PRO A 71 -0.08 3.44 -10.03
N PRO A 72 0.65 4.32 -9.30
CA PRO A 72 0.16 5.62 -8.86
C PRO A 72 0.39 6.72 -9.92
N GLY A 73 -0.58 7.64 -10.06
CA GLY A 73 -0.46 8.83 -10.92
C GLY A 73 -0.50 10.16 -10.15
N GLU A 74 0.43 11.05 -10.48
CA GLU A 74 0.57 12.42 -9.99
C GLU A 74 -0.33 13.41 -10.78
N GLY A 75 -0.80 14.47 -10.12
CA GLY A 75 -1.61 15.52 -10.78
C GLY A 75 -0.76 16.42 -11.69
N SER A 76 -1.31 16.79 -12.85
CA SER A 76 -0.69 17.72 -13.81
C SER A 76 -1.62 18.86 -14.21
N LYS A 77 -1.03 20.05 -14.44
CA LYS A 77 -1.68 21.25 -14.96
C LYS A 77 -1.70 21.18 -16.50
N VAL A 78 -2.86 21.36 -17.14
CA VAL A 78 -3.01 21.20 -18.60
C VAL A 78 -3.59 22.47 -19.23
N VAL A 79 -3.12 22.80 -20.43
CA VAL A 79 -3.64 23.91 -21.26
C VAL A 79 -4.34 23.26 -22.45
N LEU A 80 -5.65 23.49 -22.58
CA LEU A 80 -6.47 22.93 -23.67
C LEU A 80 -7.37 24.04 -24.26
N PRO A 81 -7.79 23.91 -25.52
CA PRO A 81 -8.97 24.58 -26.06
C PRO A 81 -10.17 24.59 -25.09
N PRO A 82 -11.09 25.57 -25.17
CA PRO A 82 -12.22 25.76 -24.26
C PRO A 82 -13.31 24.67 -24.36
N ASP A 83 -13.03 23.54 -25.01
CA ASP A 83 -14.02 22.51 -25.26
C ASP A 83 -14.15 21.59 -24.06
N THR A 84 -15.33 21.57 -23.46
CA THR A 84 -15.71 20.64 -22.38
C THR A 84 -15.38 19.18 -22.74
N ASP A 85 -15.42 18.83 -24.02
CA ASP A 85 -15.04 17.52 -24.53
C ASP A 85 -13.57 17.16 -24.29
N GLU A 86 -12.66 18.13 -24.39
CA GLU A 86 -11.24 17.90 -24.15
C GLU A 86 -10.92 17.79 -22.65
N VAL A 87 -11.56 18.63 -21.83
CA VAL A 87 -11.52 18.51 -20.37
C VAL A 87 -12.02 17.12 -19.96
N MET A 88 -13.17 16.69 -20.48
CA MET A 88 -13.73 15.37 -20.18
C MET A 88 -12.83 14.23 -20.64
N ARG A 89 -12.20 14.35 -21.81
CA ARG A 89 -11.23 13.37 -22.29
C ARG A 89 -10.04 13.25 -21.35
N ASP A 90 -9.50 14.38 -20.87
CA ASP A 90 -8.40 14.39 -19.90
C ASP A 90 -8.85 13.80 -18.55
N LEU A 91 -10.02 14.15 -18.02
CA LEU A 91 -10.54 13.59 -16.78
C LEU A 91 -10.75 12.07 -16.86
N VAL A 92 -11.22 11.57 -18.00
CA VAL A 92 -11.33 10.13 -18.28
C VAL A 92 -9.94 9.50 -18.30
N HIS A 93 -8.95 10.10 -18.97
CA HIS A 93 -7.58 9.59 -18.98
C HIS A 93 -6.94 9.57 -17.58
N ARG A 94 -7.11 10.63 -16.79
CA ARG A 94 -6.63 10.69 -15.39
C ARG A 94 -7.27 9.60 -14.54
N THR A 95 -8.58 9.41 -14.68
CA THR A 95 -9.32 8.38 -13.93
C THR A 95 -8.89 6.97 -14.35
N ALA A 96 -8.64 6.76 -15.64
CA ALA A 96 -8.15 5.49 -16.17
C ALA A 96 -6.72 5.16 -15.72
N ALA A 97 -5.83 6.16 -15.64
CA ALA A 97 -4.45 5.98 -15.18
C ALA A 97 -4.35 5.51 -13.72
N GLN A 98 -5.36 5.78 -12.91
CA GLN A 98 -5.45 5.36 -11.51
C GLN A 98 -6.14 4.00 -11.32
N SER A 99 -6.57 3.34 -12.41
CA SER A 99 -7.35 2.11 -12.33
C SER A 99 -6.57 0.92 -12.86
N ALA A 100 -6.63 -0.19 -12.13
CA ALA A 100 -6.08 -1.48 -12.55
C ALA A 100 -6.98 -2.19 -13.56
N SER A 101 -8.27 -1.91 -13.51
CA SER A 101 -9.28 -2.54 -14.36
C SER A 101 -10.54 -1.68 -14.45
N GLY A 102 -11.40 -1.95 -15.44
CA GLY A 102 -12.71 -1.31 -15.59
C GLY A 102 -12.79 -0.27 -16.70
N GLU A 103 -13.95 -0.20 -17.34
CA GLU A 103 -14.27 0.82 -18.34
C GLU A 103 -14.47 2.16 -17.62
N VAL A 104 -13.85 3.22 -18.15
CA VAL A 104 -14.05 4.60 -17.69
C VAL A 104 -14.83 5.33 -18.75
N ARG A 105 -15.94 5.97 -18.35
CA ARG A 105 -16.86 6.68 -19.23
C ARG A 105 -17.03 8.12 -18.77
N PRO A 106 -17.12 9.07 -19.71
CA PRO A 106 -17.48 10.43 -19.37
C PRO A 106 -18.94 10.47 -18.90
N GLY A 107 -19.20 11.26 -17.86
CA GLY A 107 -20.54 11.68 -17.46
C GLY A 107 -20.86 13.05 -18.05
N THR A 108 -21.47 13.93 -17.24
CA THR A 108 -21.84 15.30 -17.59
C THR A 108 -20.94 16.33 -16.91
N CYS A 109 -20.74 17.47 -17.56
CA CYS A 109 -20.26 18.70 -16.93
C CYS A 109 -21.40 19.70 -16.83
N GLU A 110 -21.55 20.29 -15.65
CA GLU A 110 -22.55 21.31 -15.37
C GLU A 110 -21.88 22.55 -14.77
N ALA A 111 -22.37 23.75 -15.10
CA ALA A 111 -21.84 24.97 -14.51
C ALA A 111 -22.09 24.98 -12.98
N ASP A 112 -21.03 25.17 -12.18
CA ASP A 112 -21.04 25.23 -10.71
C ASP A 112 -20.69 26.65 -10.20
N GLY A 113 -20.76 27.64 -11.09
CA GLY A 113 -20.57 29.06 -10.79
C GLY A 113 -19.25 29.64 -11.30
N SER A 114 -18.74 30.66 -10.59
CA SER A 114 -17.50 31.35 -10.94
C SER A 114 -16.80 31.87 -9.68
N ILE A 115 -15.47 31.82 -9.67
CA ILE A 115 -14.64 32.34 -8.57
C ILE A 115 -13.62 33.32 -9.17
N GLY A 116 -13.80 34.61 -8.91
CA GLY A 116 -12.99 35.65 -9.52
C GLY A 116 -13.11 35.61 -11.05
N ALA A 117 -11.98 35.43 -11.73
CA ALA A 117 -11.92 35.31 -13.20
C ALA A 117 -12.13 33.86 -13.70
N GLN A 118 -12.31 32.89 -12.81
CA GLN A 118 -12.42 31.48 -13.16
C GLN A 118 -13.89 31.06 -13.30
N THR A 119 -14.21 30.32 -14.34
CA THR A 119 -15.45 29.55 -14.42
C THR A 119 -15.25 28.24 -13.67
N VAL A 120 -16.28 27.81 -12.93
CA VAL A 120 -16.26 26.56 -12.18
C VAL A 120 -17.29 25.63 -12.79
N GLU A 121 -16.87 24.42 -13.14
CA GLU A 121 -17.73 23.36 -13.63
C GLU A 121 -17.64 22.15 -12.72
N ARG A 122 -18.74 21.40 -12.64
CA ARG A 122 -18.82 20.13 -11.96
C ARG A 122 -18.96 19.04 -13.01
N CYS A 123 -17.91 18.26 -13.18
CA CYS A 123 -17.83 17.19 -14.15
C CYS A 123 -17.92 15.82 -13.45
N THR A 124 -18.62 14.88 -14.06
CA THR A 124 -18.75 13.51 -13.53
C THR A 124 -18.01 12.53 -14.43
N VAL A 125 -17.26 11.61 -13.82
CA VAL A 125 -16.60 10.49 -14.52
C VAL A 125 -17.04 9.21 -13.86
N ILE A 126 -17.54 8.28 -14.68
CA ILE A 126 -18.09 7.01 -14.22
C ILE A 126 -17.07 5.92 -14.54
N ARG A 127 -16.75 5.11 -13.54
CA ARG A 127 -15.90 3.93 -13.64
C ARG A 127 -16.65 2.75 -13.04
N SER A 128 -16.38 1.53 -13.51
CA SER A 128 -16.89 0.33 -12.84
C SER A 128 -16.64 0.41 -11.32
N GLY A 129 -17.73 0.53 -10.56
CA GLY A 129 -17.69 0.60 -9.12
C GLY A 129 -17.35 1.96 -8.49
N LEU A 130 -17.10 3.03 -9.27
CA LEU A 130 -16.85 4.38 -8.78
C LEU A 130 -17.52 5.46 -9.65
N ASP A 131 -18.29 6.33 -9.03
CA ASP A 131 -18.78 7.56 -9.66
C ASP A 131 -18.06 8.75 -9.05
N LEU A 132 -17.23 9.44 -9.83
CA LEU A 132 -16.40 10.55 -9.37
C LEU A 132 -16.99 11.89 -9.79
N VAL A 133 -16.97 12.84 -8.86
CA VAL A 133 -17.31 14.23 -9.12
C VAL A 133 -16.04 15.06 -9.05
N TRP A 134 -15.69 15.63 -10.19
CA TRP A 134 -14.59 16.56 -10.38
C TRP A 134 -15.13 18.00 -10.35
N ARG A 135 -14.41 18.88 -9.68
CA ARG A 135 -14.58 20.32 -9.84
C ARG A 135 -13.47 20.83 -10.73
N VAL A 136 -13.85 21.48 -11.82
CA VAL A 136 -12.96 22.02 -12.84
C VAL A 136 -12.97 23.54 -12.72
N TYR A 137 -11.79 24.14 -12.62
CA TYR A 137 -11.58 25.58 -12.57
C TYR A 137 -10.93 26.02 -13.86
N SER A 138 -11.67 26.72 -14.71
CA SER A 138 -11.19 27.14 -16.03
C SER A 138 -10.96 28.65 -16.06
N THR A 139 -9.84 29.07 -16.63
CA THR A 139 -9.48 30.47 -16.86
C THR A 139 -9.26 30.67 -18.36
N SER A 140 -10.02 31.56 -18.98
CA SER A 140 -9.77 31.94 -20.37
C SER A 140 -8.48 32.75 -20.47
N LEU A 141 -7.63 32.39 -21.42
CA LEU A 141 -6.36 33.08 -21.68
C LEU A 141 -6.46 34.07 -22.85
N GLY A 142 -7.61 34.16 -23.51
CA GLY A 142 -7.76 34.85 -24.80
C GLY A 142 -7.42 33.94 -26.00
N ASP A 143 -7.65 34.44 -27.21
CA ASP A 143 -7.33 33.74 -28.48
C ASP A 143 -7.91 32.32 -28.61
N GLY A 144 -9.04 32.05 -27.94
CA GLY A 144 -9.66 30.72 -27.93
C GLY A 144 -8.88 29.68 -27.13
N LEU A 145 -8.03 30.09 -26.19
CA LEU A 145 -7.29 29.21 -25.29
C LEU A 145 -7.85 29.29 -23.86
N SER A 146 -7.81 28.16 -23.15
CA SER A 146 -8.14 28.10 -21.74
C SER A 146 -7.07 27.31 -20.98
N GLN A 147 -6.85 27.69 -19.73
CA GLN A 147 -6.14 26.87 -18.76
C GLN A 147 -7.15 26.37 -17.75
N TYR A 148 -7.04 25.10 -17.35
CA TYR A 148 -7.87 24.59 -16.26
C TYR A 148 -7.07 23.82 -15.24
N ASP A 149 -7.65 23.72 -14.06
CA ASP A 149 -7.28 22.81 -12.99
C ASP A 149 -8.50 21.96 -12.62
N ALA A 150 -8.27 20.74 -12.14
CA ALA A 150 -9.36 19.83 -11.80
C ALA A 150 -9.02 19.00 -10.56
N VAL A 151 -9.95 18.97 -9.61
CA VAL A 151 -9.81 18.26 -8.35
C VAL A 151 -11.04 17.39 -8.12
N VAL A 152 -10.84 16.17 -7.60
CA VAL A 152 -11.96 15.36 -7.13
C VAL A 152 -12.51 15.99 -5.86
N VAL A 153 -13.81 16.19 -5.81
CA VAL A 153 -14.49 16.77 -4.64
C VAL A 153 -15.35 15.76 -3.91
N SER A 154 -15.97 14.82 -4.62
CA SER A 154 -16.84 13.80 -4.01
C SER A 154 -16.94 12.58 -4.91
N GLY A 155 -17.53 11.50 -4.40
CA GLY A 155 -17.83 10.34 -5.23
C GLY A 155 -18.68 9.29 -4.53
N THR A 156 -19.10 8.28 -5.30
CA THR A 156 -19.76 7.08 -4.79
C THR A 156 -18.87 5.89 -5.08
N LEU A 157 -18.54 5.12 -4.05
CA LEU A 157 -17.71 3.92 -4.14
C LEU A 157 -18.58 2.69 -3.94
N THR A 158 -18.37 1.63 -4.72
CA THR A 158 -18.96 0.32 -4.43
C THR A 158 -18.14 -0.43 -3.40
N ALA A 159 -18.78 -1.37 -2.70
CA ALA A 159 -18.08 -2.27 -1.79
C ALA A 159 -16.93 -3.01 -2.50
N ASP A 160 -17.17 -3.49 -3.73
CA ASP A 160 -16.18 -4.24 -4.51
C ASP A 160 -14.91 -3.42 -4.79
N ALA A 161 -15.08 -2.16 -5.20
CA ALA A 161 -13.95 -1.26 -5.43
C ALA A 161 -13.12 -1.00 -4.16
N VAL A 162 -13.79 -0.89 -3.01
CA VAL A 162 -13.11 -0.72 -1.72
C VAL A 162 -12.37 -2.00 -1.33
N TYR A 163 -12.98 -3.18 -1.52
CA TYR A 163 -12.32 -4.45 -1.25
C TYR A 163 -11.12 -4.69 -2.17
N GLU A 164 -11.22 -4.35 -3.46
CA GLU A 164 -10.11 -4.45 -4.41
C GLU A 164 -8.94 -3.58 -3.97
N ALA A 165 -9.19 -2.31 -3.62
CA ALA A 165 -8.15 -1.41 -3.12
C ALA A 165 -7.53 -1.89 -1.80
N ALA A 166 -8.33 -2.46 -0.89
CA ALA A 166 -7.83 -3.04 0.35
C ALA A 166 -6.97 -4.29 0.10
N ARG A 167 -7.36 -5.14 -0.87
CA ARG A 167 -6.57 -6.31 -1.30
C ARG A 167 -5.24 -5.90 -1.90
N GLN A 168 -5.18 -4.85 -2.72
CA GLN A 168 -3.95 -4.33 -3.30
C GLN A 168 -2.96 -3.79 -2.24
N ARG A 169 -3.46 -3.37 -1.07
CA ARG A 169 -2.64 -2.96 0.08
C ARG A 169 -2.13 -4.11 0.94
N ALA A 170 -2.76 -5.28 0.87
CA ALA A 170 -2.38 -6.41 1.70
C ALA A 170 -1.07 -7.02 1.19
N ASP A 171 -0.05 -7.11 2.06
CA ASP A 171 1.21 -7.74 1.67
C ASP A 171 0.98 -9.24 1.36
N LYS A 172 0.19 -9.95 2.19
CA LYS A 172 -0.25 -11.34 1.93
C LYS A 172 -1.53 -11.71 2.69
N GLY A 173 -2.50 -12.33 2.00
CA GLY A 173 -3.72 -12.85 2.62
C GLY A 173 -4.94 -11.95 2.39
N PRO A 174 -6.06 -12.18 3.09
CA PRO A 174 -7.31 -11.49 2.79
C PRO A 174 -7.37 -10.09 3.42
N ALA A 175 -7.93 -9.14 2.67
CA ALA A 175 -8.43 -7.89 3.22
C ALA A 175 -9.85 -8.07 3.79
N ARG A 176 -10.21 -7.25 4.77
CA ARG A 176 -11.50 -7.27 5.47
C ARG A 176 -12.04 -5.85 5.59
N CYS A 177 -13.35 -5.65 5.57
CA CYS A 177 -13.97 -4.35 5.81
C CYS A 177 -15.16 -4.50 6.75
N ASP A 178 -15.31 -3.58 7.70
CA ASP A 178 -16.39 -3.60 8.69
C ASP A 178 -17.66 -2.95 8.11
N ARG A 179 -18.78 -3.69 8.13
CA ARG A 179 -20.15 -3.22 7.82
C ARG A 179 -20.24 -2.32 6.58
N LEU A 180 -19.47 -2.64 5.54
CA LEU A 180 -19.40 -1.83 4.34
C LEU A 180 -20.71 -1.98 3.55
N PRO A 181 -21.50 -0.92 3.35
CA PRO A 181 -22.69 -0.99 2.51
C PRO A 181 -22.29 -1.23 1.05
N LYS A 182 -23.25 -1.70 0.23
CA LYS A 182 -23.03 -1.90 -1.22
C LYS A 182 -22.45 -0.66 -1.91
N THR A 183 -22.87 0.53 -1.46
CA THR A 183 -22.39 1.82 -1.95
C THR A 183 -22.05 2.73 -0.78
N VAL A 184 -20.87 3.34 -0.82
CA VAL A 184 -20.36 4.32 0.12
C VAL A 184 -20.32 5.67 -0.57
N ARG A 185 -21.04 6.65 -0.02
CA ARG A 185 -20.94 8.03 -0.48
C ARG A 185 -19.80 8.74 0.25
N VAL A 186 -18.92 9.38 -0.51
CA VAL A 186 -17.84 10.22 0.00
C VAL A 186 -18.16 11.66 -0.39
N GLU A 187 -18.47 12.48 0.60
CA GLU A 187 -18.89 13.88 0.36
C GLU A 187 -17.72 14.81 0.09
N ASP A 188 -16.54 14.51 0.66
CA ASP A 188 -15.34 15.29 0.52
C ASP A 188 -14.14 14.36 0.27
N ALA A 189 -13.50 14.50 -0.89
CA ALA A 189 -12.25 13.82 -1.16
C ALA A 189 -11.18 14.20 -0.12
N GLY A 190 -10.38 13.22 0.29
CA GLY A 190 -9.37 13.34 1.34
C GLY A 190 -9.92 13.19 2.76
N LYS A 191 -11.24 13.24 2.99
CA LYS A 191 -11.82 13.00 4.32
C LYS A 191 -12.16 11.52 4.54
N PRO A 192 -11.75 10.93 5.68
CA PRO A 192 -12.12 9.56 6.00
C PRO A 192 -13.64 9.43 6.14
N THR A 193 -14.18 8.35 5.59
CA THR A 193 -15.52 7.88 5.92
C THR A 193 -15.51 7.17 7.28
N ARG A 194 -16.69 6.83 7.79
CA ARG A 194 -16.83 6.00 9.00
C ARG A 194 -16.47 4.52 8.79
N TYR A 195 -16.28 4.08 7.55
CA TYR A 195 -16.07 2.67 7.24
C TYR A 195 -14.58 2.36 7.28
N GLN A 196 -14.24 1.23 7.90
CA GLN A 196 -12.87 0.81 8.10
C GLN A 196 -12.61 -0.50 7.37
N CYS A 197 -11.45 -0.58 6.73
CA CYS A 197 -10.90 -1.83 6.24
C CYS A 197 -9.61 -2.18 6.96
N GLN A 198 -9.27 -3.45 6.91
CA GLN A 198 -8.12 -4.04 7.57
C GLN A 198 -7.41 -4.97 6.59
N TRP A 199 -6.09 -4.86 6.54
CA TRP A 199 -5.21 -5.69 5.71
C TRP A 199 -3.97 -6.10 6.50
N THR A 200 -3.25 -7.09 6.00
CA THR A 200 -2.02 -7.57 6.62
C THR A 200 -0.81 -6.74 6.17
N ARG A 201 0.03 -6.35 7.11
CA ARG A 201 1.38 -5.84 6.84
C ARG A 201 2.44 -6.80 7.31
N ALA A 202 3.40 -7.07 6.45
CA ALA A 202 4.61 -7.83 6.75
C ALA A 202 5.71 -6.87 7.22
N SER A 203 6.35 -7.21 8.34
CA SER A 203 7.58 -6.59 8.79
C SER A 203 8.67 -7.64 8.95
N CYS A 204 9.86 -7.34 8.44
CA CYS A 204 11.01 -8.19 8.65
C CYS A 204 11.55 -7.97 10.06
N VAL A 205 11.62 -9.03 10.87
CA VAL A 205 12.21 -8.96 12.22
C VAL A 205 13.53 -9.71 12.22
N SER A 206 14.61 -8.94 12.15
CA SER A 206 16.00 -9.41 12.04
C SER A 206 16.38 -10.39 13.15
N ASP A 207 15.97 -10.12 14.39
CA ASP A 207 16.35 -10.92 15.57
C ASP A 207 15.58 -12.23 15.69
N ALA A 208 14.39 -12.30 15.08
CA ALA A 208 13.49 -13.46 15.17
C ALA A 208 13.59 -14.38 13.95
N GLY A 209 14.44 -14.07 12.98
CA GLY A 209 14.69 -14.99 11.88
C GLY A 209 13.64 -14.97 10.75
N GLY A 210 12.75 -13.96 10.66
CA GLY A 210 11.72 -13.99 9.59
C GLY A 210 10.68 -12.87 9.59
N TRP A 211 9.67 -13.07 8.73
CA TRP A 211 8.53 -12.17 8.54
C TRP A 211 7.52 -12.28 9.67
N ARG A 212 7.10 -11.13 10.22
CA ARG A 212 5.92 -11.02 11.08
C ARG A 212 4.82 -10.31 10.34
N PHE A 213 3.58 -10.72 10.60
CA PHE A 213 2.41 -10.10 10.01
C PHE A 213 1.55 -9.52 11.10
N ARG A 214 1.11 -8.28 10.90
CA ARG A 214 0.14 -7.61 11.77
C ARG A 214 -1.03 -7.11 10.94
N TRP A 215 -2.20 -7.05 11.56
CA TRP A 215 -3.32 -6.33 11.00
C TRP A 215 -3.05 -4.82 11.07
N GLU A 216 -3.27 -4.13 9.96
CA GLU A 216 -3.31 -2.67 9.86
C GLU A 216 -4.72 -2.27 9.47
N ASN A 217 -5.25 -1.24 10.13
CA ASN A 217 -6.57 -0.70 9.86
C ASN A 217 -6.45 0.64 9.15
N GLY A 218 -7.39 0.93 8.25
CA GLY A 218 -7.54 2.26 7.67
C GLY A 218 -8.98 2.60 7.34
N TYR A 219 -9.32 3.86 7.55
CA TYR A 219 -10.62 4.41 7.16
C TYR A 219 -10.65 4.65 5.66
N VAL A 220 -11.72 4.20 5.02
CA VAL A 220 -11.93 4.37 3.57
C VAL A 220 -12.05 5.86 3.27
N THR A 221 -11.31 6.34 2.28
CA THR A 221 -11.40 7.72 1.76
C THR A 221 -11.30 7.70 0.23
N LEU A 222 -11.55 8.85 -0.39
CA LEU A 222 -11.34 9.09 -1.82
C LEU A 222 -10.13 10.00 -1.97
N SER A 223 -9.10 9.58 -2.71
CA SER A 223 -7.93 10.42 -2.95
C SER A 223 -8.29 11.65 -3.80
N GLY A 224 -7.47 12.69 -3.74
CA GLY A 224 -7.61 13.85 -4.63
C GLY A 224 -7.41 13.51 -6.12
N SER A 225 -6.87 12.32 -6.43
CA SER A 225 -6.72 11.78 -7.77
C SER A 225 -7.88 10.87 -8.22
N GLY A 226 -8.87 10.60 -7.34
CA GLY A 226 -10.05 9.80 -7.68
C GLY A 226 -9.92 8.29 -7.44
N GLY A 227 -8.89 7.85 -6.73
CA GLY A 227 -8.73 6.46 -6.29
C GLY A 227 -9.33 6.20 -4.92
N VAL A 228 -9.75 4.96 -4.65
CA VAL A 228 -10.03 4.56 -3.27
C VAL A 228 -8.72 4.54 -2.50
N ASP A 229 -8.70 5.21 -1.36
CA ASP A 229 -7.53 5.30 -0.51
C ASP A 229 -7.89 5.01 0.95
N PHE A 230 -6.88 4.81 1.80
CA PHE A 230 -7.07 4.51 3.22
C PHE A 230 -6.12 5.34 4.06
N VAL A 231 -6.68 6.06 5.03
CA VAL A 231 -5.90 6.80 6.03
C VAL A 231 -5.85 6.00 7.33
N GLY A 232 -4.66 5.93 7.92
CA GLY A 232 -4.38 5.10 9.09
C GLY A 232 -5.37 5.36 10.22
N GLY A 233 -5.86 4.28 10.84
CA GLY A 233 -6.68 4.34 12.05
C GLY A 233 -5.85 4.34 13.33
N ASP A 234 -4.62 4.85 13.27
CA ASP A 234 -3.78 5.01 14.46
C ASP A 234 -4.25 6.26 15.22
N ASP A 235 -4.49 6.07 16.53
CA ASP A 235 -4.87 7.04 17.57
C ASP A 235 -6.39 7.30 17.78
N GLU A 236 -7.03 6.35 18.48
CA GLU A 236 -7.69 6.64 19.77
C GLU A 236 -7.42 5.53 20.78
#